data_AF-A0A8J4BWN8-F1
#
_entry.id   AF-A0A8J4BWN8-F1
#
_cell.length_a   1.000
_cell.length_b   1.000
_cell.length_c   1.000
_cell.angle_alpha   90.00
_cell.angle_beta   90.00
_cell.angle_gamma   90.00
#
_symmetry.space_group_name_H-M   'P 1'
#
loop_
_entity.id
_entity.type
_entity.pdbx_description
1 polymer ?
#
loop_
_entity_poly.entity_id
_entity_poly.type
_entity_poly.pdbx_seq_one_letter_code
_entity_poly.pdbx_strand_id
1 'polypeptide(L)'
;GGPDDVKAQLLGLLLFLTPRDLAREWRRPLEQLPPALLAGPHPALQVLLSVDVAAAVSVLGSAVAGWDAVETELREAAGRPAVELDSVLVATQVLVNAFIHLLESNDSVRNLGMKSVDASSSAATTGSEVVLDFIAGLLAAGRVVVQSNFALRLLRHVADKATVLLVAEPAVEAGEGPGMAEGRRSEQGAAVKAGSPREALERLFERLVTAVGVNGEGSRFDPDKLSLQETEVVLELARSASFPRALATLHHLRGDYPAALACHLKLLPLEDVEATNNGRRRAAVGASGAVSSAFSYVWSFLGNGGGATAAQRAAMYDALRAAAPELVSADPEATAQLLLAHYPGEAHAAAFLEQLSGDRRLQYAFLTAAIRHKQALTQGLGGCPDDGDCKIADAARSPYRSYSSATLHPAPAAAVVALGGWMSQPAVANTYVQLLCEFEPCAVLPFLEQHHEYDVRHCIRLCGAAEVWDAEAYLHERLGEWETALVLHLRNVER
;
A
#
# COMPACT_ATOMS: atom_id res chain seq x y z
N GLY A 1 1.64 -32.78 -29.99
CA GLY A 1 1.50 -33.54 -28.74
C GLY A 1 2.66 -33.24 -27.84
N GLY A 2 2.91 -31.97 -27.54
CA GLY A 2 3.80 -31.60 -26.44
C GLY A 2 3.18 -32.05 -25.10
N PRO A 3 3.96 -32.05 -24.01
CA PRO A 3 3.44 -32.37 -22.69
C PRO A 3 2.24 -31.49 -22.28
N ASP A 4 2.18 -30.25 -22.78
CA ASP A 4 1.10 -29.32 -22.49
C ASP A 4 -0.17 -29.62 -23.30
N ASP A 5 -0.07 -30.13 -24.53
CA ASP A 5 -1.22 -30.64 -25.30
C ASP A 5 -1.94 -31.78 -24.58
N VAL A 6 -1.16 -32.67 -23.93
CA VAL A 6 -1.70 -33.83 -23.20
C VAL A 6 -2.43 -33.37 -21.94
N LYS A 7 -1.87 -32.41 -21.20
CA LYS A 7 -2.54 -31.80 -20.03
C LYS A 7 -3.83 -31.09 -20.44
N ALA A 8 -3.78 -30.37 -21.56
CA ALA A 8 -4.93 -29.67 -22.11
C ALA A 8 -6.06 -30.65 -22.50
N GLN A 9 -5.73 -31.73 -23.21
CA GLN A 9 -6.70 -32.77 -23.55
C GLN A 9 -7.27 -33.46 -22.31
N LEU A 10 -6.42 -33.75 -21.31
CA LEU A 10 -6.87 -34.32 -20.04
C LEU A 10 -7.87 -33.39 -19.34
N LEU A 11 -7.59 -32.09 -19.30
CA LEU A 11 -8.46 -31.09 -18.65
C LEU A 11 -9.80 -30.97 -19.40
N GLY A 12 -9.78 -30.98 -20.73
CA GLY A 12 -10.99 -31.04 -21.55
C GLY A 12 -11.82 -32.29 -21.27
N LEU A 13 -11.19 -33.47 -21.20
CA LEU A 13 -11.89 -34.71 -20.85
C LEU A 13 -12.48 -34.63 -19.44
N LEU A 14 -11.72 -34.19 -18.43
CA LEU A 14 -12.21 -34.09 -17.06
C LEU A 14 -13.42 -33.16 -16.90
N LEU A 15 -13.46 -32.07 -17.67
CA LEU A 15 -14.55 -31.09 -17.60
C LEU A 15 -15.77 -31.51 -18.42
N PHE A 16 -15.60 -32.16 -19.57
CA PHE A 16 -16.70 -32.44 -20.50
C PHE A 16 -17.22 -33.89 -20.47
N LEU A 17 -16.55 -34.82 -19.78
CA LEU A 17 -17.02 -36.20 -19.68
C LEU A 17 -18.34 -36.28 -18.91
N THR A 18 -19.38 -36.79 -19.58
CA THR A 18 -20.64 -37.11 -18.94
C THR A 18 -20.52 -38.40 -18.13
N PRO A 19 -21.43 -38.66 -17.18
CA PRO A 19 -21.43 -39.94 -16.46
C PRO A 19 -21.52 -41.16 -17.39
N ARG A 20 -22.15 -41.01 -18.56
CA ARG A 20 -22.24 -42.07 -19.57
C ARG A 20 -20.90 -42.32 -20.26
N ASP A 21 -20.13 -41.27 -20.52
CA ASP A 21 -18.81 -41.39 -21.13
C ASP A 21 -17.84 -42.07 -20.16
N LEU A 22 -17.89 -41.72 -18.88
CA LEU A 22 -17.14 -42.42 -17.82
C LEU A 22 -17.54 -43.89 -17.69
N ALA A 23 -18.84 -44.19 -17.68
CA ALA A 23 -19.33 -45.57 -17.66
C ALA A 23 -18.78 -46.37 -18.84
N ARG A 24 -18.76 -45.77 -20.03
CA ARG A 24 -18.22 -46.37 -21.25
C ARG A 24 -16.71 -46.61 -21.16
N GLU A 25 -15.94 -45.61 -20.73
CA GLU A 25 -14.48 -45.71 -20.61
C GLU A 25 -14.06 -46.74 -19.54
N TRP A 26 -14.76 -46.79 -18.41
CA TRP A 26 -14.49 -47.77 -17.35
C TRP A 26 -15.11 -49.14 -17.62
N ARG A 27 -15.85 -49.29 -18.72
CA ARG A 27 -16.56 -50.52 -19.10
C ARG A 27 -17.47 -51.02 -17.96
N ARG A 28 -18.12 -50.08 -17.26
CA ARG A 28 -19.08 -50.37 -16.19
C ARG A 28 -20.47 -49.88 -16.59
N PRO A 29 -21.54 -50.61 -16.26
CA PRO A 29 -22.89 -50.09 -16.44
C PRO A 29 -23.11 -48.87 -15.54
N LEU A 30 -23.91 -47.90 -16.03
CA LEU A 30 -24.17 -46.62 -15.35
C LEU A 30 -24.69 -46.81 -13.91
N GLU A 31 -25.47 -47.87 -13.69
CA GLU A 31 -26.05 -48.26 -12.39
C GLU A 31 -25.00 -48.68 -11.35
N GLN A 32 -23.80 -49.08 -11.78
CA GLN A 32 -22.69 -49.45 -10.91
C GLN A 32 -21.77 -48.27 -10.57
N LEU A 33 -22.00 -47.09 -11.16
CA LEU A 33 -21.28 -45.89 -10.74
C LEU A 33 -21.83 -45.41 -9.39
N PRO A 34 -20.97 -44.95 -8.47
CA PRO A 34 -21.41 -44.34 -7.22
C PRO A 34 -22.45 -43.24 -7.49
N PRO A 35 -23.58 -43.21 -6.78
CA PRO A 35 -24.66 -42.25 -7.03
C PRO A 35 -24.20 -40.79 -6.88
N ALA A 36 -23.15 -40.54 -6.08
CA ALA A 36 -22.50 -39.24 -5.96
C ALA A 36 -22.01 -38.70 -7.32
N LEU A 37 -21.48 -39.57 -8.19
CA LEU A 37 -21.00 -39.20 -9.52
C LEU A 37 -22.13 -38.90 -10.51
N LEU A 38 -23.32 -39.44 -10.25
CA LEU A 38 -24.47 -39.24 -11.13
C LEU A 38 -25.19 -37.92 -10.86
N ALA A 39 -25.05 -37.38 -9.64
CA ALA A 39 -25.84 -36.24 -9.16
C ALA A 39 -25.16 -34.88 -9.36
N GLY A 40 -23.84 -34.83 -9.52
CA GLY A 40 -23.09 -33.57 -9.57
C GLY A 40 -22.49 -33.24 -10.95
N PRO A 41 -22.15 -31.96 -11.17
CA PRO A 41 -21.38 -31.56 -12.33
C PRO A 41 -19.96 -32.17 -12.25
N HIS A 42 -19.40 -32.54 -13.41
CA HIS A 42 -18.03 -33.04 -13.59
C HIS A 42 -17.67 -34.33 -12.82
N PRO A 43 -18.34 -35.47 -13.10
CA PRO A 43 -18.12 -36.75 -12.41
C PRO A 43 -16.67 -37.25 -12.41
N ALA A 44 -15.91 -36.98 -13.49
CA ALA A 44 -14.51 -37.40 -13.57
C ALA A 44 -13.65 -36.69 -12.52
N LEU A 45 -13.89 -35.40 -12.30
CA LEU A 45 -13.19 -34.59 -11.32
C LEU A 45 -13.49 -35.07 -9.89
N GLN A 46 -14.74 -35.45 -9.61
CA GLN A 46 -15.13 -35.96 -8.30
C GLN A 46 -14.39 -37.25 -7.96
N VAL A 47 -14.24 -38.16 -8.92
CA VAL A 47 -13.45 -39.38 -8.71
C VAL A 47 -11.98 -39.08 -8.50
N LEU A 48 -11.40 -38.18 -9.32
CA LEU A 48 -10.00 -37.79 -9.17
C LEU A 48 -9.72 -37.26 -7.75
N LEU A 49 -10.58 -36.36 -7.25
CA LEU A 49 -10.46 -35.79 -5.91
C LEU A 49 -10.72 -36.80 -4.79
N SER A 50 -11.55 -37.82 -5.03
CA SER A 50 -11.82 -38.86 -4.03
C SER A 50 -10.61 -39.77 -3.75
N VAL A 51 -9.62 -39.80 -4.65
CA VAL A 51 -8.42 -40.64 -4.52
C VAL A 51 -7.33 -39.90 -3.75
N ASP A 52 -6.91 -38.75 -4.25
CA ASP A 52 -5.89 -37.90 -3.64
C ASP A 52 -6.11 -36.44 -4.06
N VAL A 53 -6.68 -35.66 -3.15
CA VAL A 53 -7.03 -34.25 -3.39
C VAL A 53 -5.79 -33.41 -3.69
N ALA A 54 -4.70 -33.63 -2.96
CA ALA A 54 -3.51 -32.81 -3.09
C ALA A 54 -2.81 -33.06 -4.43
N ALA A 55 -2.64 -34.33 -4.81
CA ALA A 55 -2.08 -34.70 -6.10
C ALA A 55 -2.98 -34.23 -7.25
N ALA A 56 -4.30 -34.42 -7.13
CA ALA A 56 -5.27 -33.95 -8.11
C ALA A 56 -5.19 -32.43 -8.35
N VAL A 57 -5.25 -31.64 -7.28
CA VAL A 57 -5.18 -30.17 -7.34
C VAL A 57 -3.82 -29.71 -7.87
N SER A 58 -2.72 -30.37 -7.49
CA SER A 58 -1.38 -30.06 -8.01
C SER A 58 -1.27 -30.28 -9.52
N VAL A 59 -1.75 -31.43 -10.01
CA VAL A 59 -1.75 -31.75 -11.45
C VAL A 59 -2.63 -30.76 -12.21
N LEU A 60 -3.84 -30.50 -11.71
CA LEU A 60 -4.77 -29.56 -12.32
C LEU A 60 -4.22 -28.13 -12.33
N GLY A 61 -3.57 -27.70 -11.25
CA GLY A 61 -2.90 -26.40 -11.20
C GLY A 61 -1.79 -26.26 -12.23
N SER A 62 -0.98 -27.31 -12.41
CA SER A 62 0.05 -27.33 -13.46
C SER A 62 -0.53 -27.33 -14.88
N ALA A 63 -1.70 -27.95 -15.08
CA ALA A 63 -2.40 -27.98 -16.35
C ALA A 63 -3.02 -26.62 -16.69
N VAL A 64 -3.63 -25.96 -15.70
CA VAL A 64 -4.21 -24.61 -15.84
C VAL A 64 -3.13 -23.57 -16.12
N ALA A 65 -1.94 -23.68 -15.52
CA ALA A 65 -0.85 -22.73 -15.77
C ALA A 65 -0.39 -22.69 -17.24
N GLY A 66 -0.43 -23.84 -17.94
CA GLY A 66 -0.14 -23.90 -19.38
C GLY A 66 -1.35 -23.54 -20.26
N TRP A 67 -2.54 -23.50 -19.69
CA TRP A 67 -3.78 -23.27 -20.44
C TRP A 67 -3.94 -21.83 -20.90
N ASP A 68 -3.43 -20.83 -20.16
CA ASP A 68 -3.57 -19.42 -20.56
C ASP A 68 -2.97 -19.14 -21.94
N ALA A 69 -1.81 -19.76 -22.25
CA ALA A 69 -1.15 -19.63 -23.54
C ALA A 69 -1.98 -20.28 -24.65
N VAL A 70 -2.43 -21.51 -24.43
CA VAL A 70 -3.25 -22.27 -25.39
C VAL A 70 -4.60 -21.60 -25.61
N GLU A 71 -5.21 -21.07 -24.56
CA GLU A 71 -6.48 -20.36 -24.64
C GLU A 71 -6.34 -19.07 -25.42
N THR A 72 -5.24 -18.32 -25.22
CA THR A 72 -4.97 -17.12 -26.01
C THR A 72 -4.82 -17.47 -27.50
N GLU A 73 -4.08 -18.52 -27.83
CA GLU A 73 -3.93 -19.01 -29.22
C GLU A 73 -5.25 -19.51 -29.82
N LEU A 74 -6.05 -20.26 -29.06
CA LEU A 74 -7.37 -20.73 -29.50
C LEU A 74 -8.35 -19.57 -29.73
N ARG A 75 -8.29 -18.54 -28.87
CA ARG A 75 -9.09 -17.31 -29.02
C ARG A 75 -8.69 -16.54 -30.27
N GLU A 76 -7.39 -16.42 -30.54
CA GLU A 76 -6.86 -15.78 -31.76
C GLU A 76 -7.26 -16.57 -33.02
N ALA A 77 -7.13 -17.90 -32.99
CA ALA A 77 -7.48 -18.77 -34.11
C ALA A 77 -8.99 -18.83 -34.41
N ALA A 78 -9.85 -18.66 -33.39
CA ALA A 78 -11.30 -18.70 -33.55
C ALA A 78 -11.88 -17.44 -34.23
N GLY A 79 -11.10 -16.37 -34.39
CA GLY A 79 -11.51 -15.15 -35.10
C GLY A 79 -12.75 -14.45 -34.52
N ARG A 80 -13.13 -14.80 -33.28
CA ARG A 80 -14.30 -14.20 -32.62
C ARG A 80 -13.89 -12.88 -31.96
N PRO A 81 -14.71 -11.83 -32.06
CA PRO A 81 -14.44 -10.57 -31.39
C PRO A 81 -14.41 -10.80 -29.86
N ALA A 82 -13.45 -10.17 -29.17
CA ALA A 82 -13.22 -10.33 -27.74
C ALA A 82 -14.49 -10.18 -26.87
N VAL A 83 -15.44 -9.36 -27.32
CA VAL A 83 -16.70 -9.05 -26.60
C VAL A 83 -17.68 -10.23 -26.54
N GLU A 84 -17.70 -11.13 -27.53
CA GLU A 84 -18.55 -12.33 -27.48
C GLU A 84 -17.93 -13.42 -26.60
N LEU A 85 -16.61 -13.36 -26.40
CA LEU A 85 -15.83 -14.33 -25.65
C LEU A 85 -15.85 -14.08 -24.14
N ASP A 86 -16.17 -12.85 -23.69
CA ASP A 86 -16.40 -12.55 -22.26
C ASP A 86 -17.53 -13.38 -21.64
N SER A 87 -18.41 -13.96 -22.47
CA SER A 87 -19.50 -14.84 -22.03
C SER A 87 -19.09 -16.32 -21.87
N VAL A 88 -17.96 -16.73 -22.44
CA VAL A 88 -17.50 -18.13 -22.40
C VAL A 88 -16.59 -18.30 -21.19
N LEU A 89 -17.09 -19.02 -20.18
CA LEU A 89 -16.31 -19.32 -18.98
C LEU A 89 -14.99 -20.00 -19.37
N VAL A 90 -13.89 -19.41 -18.92
CA VAL A 90 -12.55 -19.98 -19.03
C VAL A 90 -12.55 -21.37 -18.39
N ALA A 91 -11.79 -22.32 -18.94
CA ALA A 91 -11.68 -23.67 -18.39
C ALA A 91 -11.33 -23.65 -16.88
N THR A 92 -10.49 -22.69 -16.48
CA THR A 92 -10.16 -22.38 -15.08
C THR A 92 -11.39 -22.01 -14.25
N GLN A 93 -12.30 -21.21 -14.78
CA GLN A 93 -13.55 -20.83 -14.10
C GLN A 93 -14.49 -22.02 -13.95
N VAL A 94 -14.60 -22.88 -14.98
CA VAL A 94 -15.40 -24.12 -14.90
C VAL A 94 -14.84 -25.05 -13.83
N LEU A 95 -13.51 -25.20 -13.78
CA LEU A 95 -12.84 -26.00 -12.76
C LEU A 95 -13.09 -25.45 -11.35
N VAL A 96 -12.96 -24.14 -11.17
CA VAL A 96 -13.21 -23.49 -9.86
C VAL A 96 -14.68 -23.62 -9.46
N ASN A 97 -15.63 -23.43 -10.37
CA ASN A 97 -17.05 -23.66 -10.09
C ASN A 97 -17.34 -25.10 -9.66
N ALA A 98 -16.66 -26.08 -10.27
CA ALA A 98 -16.77 -27.48 -9.88
C ALA A 98 -16.23 -27.72 -8.46
N PHE A 99 -15.08 -27.13 -8.12
CA PHE A 99 -14.54 -27.19 -6.76
C PHE A 99 -15.44 -26.49 -5.73
N ILE A 100 -15.99 -25.32 -6.06
CA ILE A 100 -16.93 -24.59 -5.19
C ILE A 100 -18.16 -25.47 -4.92
N HIS A 101 -18.78 -26.02 -5.96
CA HIS A 101 -19.94 -26.90 -5.81
C HIS A 101 -19.61 -28.13 -4.93
N LEU A 102 -18.41 -28.71 -5.08
CA LEU A 102 -17.96 -29.80 -4.23
C LEU A 102 -17.79 -29.37 -2.76
N LEU A 103 -17.22 -28.20 -2.51
CA LEU A 103 -17.03 -27.65 -1.17
C LEU A 103 -18.33 -27.18 -0.48
N GLU A 104 -19.37 -26.87 -1.26
CA GLU A 104 -20.71 -26.48 -0.77
C GLU A 104 -21.63 -27.68 -0.58
N SER A 105 -21.45 -28.75 -1.35
CA SER A 105 -22.13 -30.02 -1.11
C SER A 105 -21.62 -30.65 0.20
N ASN A 106 -22.39 -30.48 1.28
CA ASN A 106 -22.04 -30.90 2.65
C ASN A 106 -21.58 -32.38 2.78
N ASP A 107 -21.97 -33.26 1.84
CA ASP A 107 -21.58 -34.66 1.82
C ASP A 107 -20.15 -34.90 1.30
N SER A 108 -19.62 -34.01 0.46
CA SER A 108 -18.31 -34.18 -0.16
C SER A 108 -17.18 -33.81 0.79
N VAL A 109 -17.37 -32.80 1.66
CA VAL A 109 -16.35 -32.37 2.64
C VAL A 109 -16.01 -33.49 3.63
N ARG A 110 -17.01 -34.28 4.04
CA ARG A 110 -16.78 -35.47 4.87
C ARG A 110 -15.97 -36.54 4.15
N ASN A 111 -16.20 -36.72 2.85
CA ASN A 111 -15.48 -37.69 2.03
C ASN A 111 -14.04 -37.23 1.72
N LEU A 112 -13.79 -35.94 1.55
CA LEU A 112 -12.44 -35.36 1.43
C LEU A 112 -11.61 -35.51 2.71
N GLY A 113 -12.26 -35.76 3.86
CA GLY A 113 -11.65 -35.95 5.17
C GLY A 113 -11.48 -37.42 5.60
N MET A 114 -11.89 -38.41 4.80
CA MET A 114 -11.79 -39.83 5.22
C MET A 114 -10.43 -40.46 4.88
N LYS A 115 -9.47 -40.23 5.77
CA LYS A 115 -8.64 -41.30 6.37
C LYS A 115 -8.14 -40.84 7.74
N SER A 116 -8.88 -41.23 8.77
CA SER A 116 -8.33 -41.37 10.12
C SER A 116 -7.44 -42.61 10.13
N VAL A 117 -6.34 -42.53 10.91
CA VAL A 117 -5.39 -43.55 11.39
C VAL A 117 -3.99 -43.07 10.96
N ASP A 118 -3.24 -42.27 11.74
CA ASP A 118 -3.01 -42.27 13.19
C ASP A 118 -2.88 -40.85 13.78
N ALA A 119 -3.36 -40.69 15.02
CA ALA A 119 -3.58 -39.42 15.70
C ALA A 119 -2.31 -38.75 16.31
N SER A 120 -1.14 -38.83 15.67
CA SER A 120 0.09 -38.31 16.29
C SER A 120 1.06 -37.53 15.39
N SER A 121 0.67 -37.11 14.18
CA SER A 121 1.49 -36.18 13.40
C SER A 121 0.77 -34.84 13.20
N SER A 122 1.34 -33.79 13.80
CA SER A 122 0.96 -32.40 13.59
C SER A 122 1.03 -32.04 12.09
N ALA A 123 -0.02 -31.38 11.59
CA ALA A 123 -0.14 -30.74 10.28
C ALA A 123 -0.44 -31.64 9.05
N ALA A 124 -1.38 -32.59 9.16
CA ALA A 124 -2.04 -33.10 7.96
C ALA A 124 -3.02 -32.04 7.42
N THR A 125 -2.60 -31.30 6.39
CA THR A 125 -3.46 -30.38 5.64
C THR A 125 -4.67 -31.13 5.11
N THR A 126 -5.87 -30.69 5.48
CA THR A 126 -7.09 -31.33 4.96
C THR A 126 -7.20 -31.10 3.45
N GLY A 127 -7.76 -32.06 2.70
CA GLY A 127 -7.92 -31.89 1.25
C GLY A 127 -8.70 -30.61 0.88
N SER A 128 -9.66 -30.21 1.72
CA SER A 128 -10.37 -28.93 1.59
C SER A 128 -9.46 -27.71 1.68
N GLU A 129 -8.46 -27.70 2.57
CA GLU A 129 -7.53 -26.58 2.68
C GLU A 129 -6.70 -26.40 1.42
N VAL A 130 -6.26 -27.52 0.80
CA VAL A 130 -5.49 -27.47 -0.45
C VAL A 130 -6.32 -26.90 -1.60
N VAL A 131 -7.60 -27.28 -1.68
CA VAL A 131 -8.53 -26.72 -2.67
C VAL A 131 -8.78 -25.22 -2.43
N LEU A 132 -9.00 -24.81 -1.17
CA LEU A 132 -9.20 -23.40 -0.82
C LEU A 132 -7.96 -22.55 -1.12
N ASP A 133 -6.75 -23.04 -0.83
CA ASP A 133 -5.49 -22.36 -1.16
C ASP A 133 -5.32 -22.21 -2.68
N PHE A 134 -5.68 -23.25 -3.43
CA PHE A 134 -5.63 -23.23 -4.89
C PHE A 134 -6.59 -22.20 -5.48
N ILE A 135 -7.85 -22.19 -5.04
CA ILE A 135 -8.84 -21.20 -5.50
C ILE A 135 -8.40 -19.79 -5.08
N ALA A 136 -7.91 -19.61 -3.85
CA ALA A 136 -7.39 -18.34 -3.38
C ALA A 136 -6.24 -17.83 -4.27
N GLY A 137 -5.31 -18.71 -4.64
CA GLY A 137 -4.21 -18.36 -5.56
C GLY A 137 -4.69 -17.90 -6.93
N LEU A 138 -5.68 -18.59 -7.51
CA LEU A 138 -6.25 -18.22 -8.81
C LEU A 138 -7.04 -16.90 -8.75
N LEU A 139 -7.82 -16.69 -7.68
CA LEU A 139 -8.60 -15.47 -7.47
C LEU A 139 -7.68 -14.28 -7.23
N ALA A 140 -6.66 -14.42 -6.40
CA ALA A 140 -5.64 -13.39 -6.16
C ALA A 140 -4.83 -13.04 -7.41
N ALA A 141 -4.74 -13.96 -8.38
CA ALA A 141 -4.12 -13.72 -9.68
C ALA A 141 -5.09 -13.08 -10.71
N GLY A 142 -6.34 -12.82 -10.33
CA GLY A 142 -7.38 -12.26 -11.21
C GLY A 142 -7.82 -13.22 -12.33
N ARG A 143 -7.59 -14.52 -12.17
CA ARG A 143 -7.88 -15.54 -13.22
C ARG A 143 -9.30 -16.08 -13.15
N VAL A 144 -9.94 -15.94 -12.00
CA VAL A 144 -11.30 -16.43 -11.73
C VAL A 144 -12.07 -15.40 -10.93
N VAL A 145 -13.39 -15.43 -11.08
CA VAL A 145 -14.33 -14.64 -10.28
C VAL A 145 -15.12 -15.61 -9.42
N VAL A 146 -15.37 -15.24 -8.16
CA VAL A 146 -16.19 -16.03 -7.24
C VAL A 146 -17.26 -15.14 -6.64
N GLN A 147 -18.38 -15.73 -6.25
CA GLN A 147 -19.44 -15.01 -5.54
C GLN A 147 -18.94 -14.51 -4.18
N SER A 148 -19.49 -13.37 -3.72
CA SER A 148 -19.13 -12.73 -2.45
C SER A 148 -19.18 -13.69 -1.24
N ASN A 149 -20.22 -14.53 -1.15
CA ASN A 149 -20.36 -15.54 -0.11
C ASN A 149 -19.18 -16.51 -0.05
N PHE A 150 -18.68 -16.95 -1.20
CA PHE A 150 -17.54 -17.86 -1.27
C PHE A 150 -16.22 -17.11 -1.03
N ALA A 151 -16.09 -15.88 -1.54
CA ALA A 151 -14.95 -15.01 -1.23
C ALA A 151 -14.77 -14.82 0.28
N LEU A 152 -15.86 -14.59 1.02
CA LEU A 152 -15.81 -14.51 2.48
C LEU A 152 -15.27 -15.78 3.13
N ARG A 153 -15.66 -16.96 2.63
CA ARG A 153 -15.17 -18.25 3.12
C ARG A 153 -13.67 -18.40 2.86
N LEU A 154 -13.17 -17.97 1.70
CA LEU A 154 -11.74 -17.95 1.38
C LEU A 154 -10.97 -17.00 2.30
N LEU A 155 -11.46 -15.77 2.48
CA LEU A 155 -10.84 -14.76 3.35
C LEU A 155 -10.77 -15.25 4.81
N ARG A 156 -11.84 -15.87 5.30
CA ARG A 156 -11.87 -16.48 6.65
C ARG A 156 -10.84 -17.59 6.78
N HIS A 157 -10.74 -18.48 5.80
CA HIS A 157 -9.74 -19.55 5.78
C HIS A 157 -8.30 -19.01 5.82
N VAL A 158 -8.00 -17.95 5.06
CA VAL A 158 -6.66 -17.31 5.07
C VAL A 158 -6.39 -16.64 6.44
N ALA A 159 -7.39 -15.96 7.02
CA ALA A 159 -7.27 -15.35 8.34
C ALA A 159 -7.09 -16.39 9.45
N ASP A 160 -7.84 -17.49 9.42
CA ASP A 160 -7.74 -18.59 10.39
C ASP A 160 -6.35 -19.25 10.33
N LYS A 161 -5.78 -19.42 9.14
CA LYS A 161 -4.39 -19.90 9.00
C LYS A 161 -3.38 -18.97 9.66
N ALA A 162 -3.54 -17.67 9.49
CA ALA A 162 -2.65 -16.70 10.11
C ALA A 162 -2.80 -16.63 11.64
N THR A 163 -4.02 -16.76 12.17
CA THR A 163 -4.24 -16.81 13.62
C THR A 163 -3.65 -18.08 14.25
N VAL A 164 -3.72 -19.22 13.57
CA VAL A 164 -3.03 -20.45 14.00
C VAL A 164 -1.52 -20.24 14.05
N LEU A 165 -0.93 -19.57 13.05
CA LEU A 165 0.51 -19.25 13.06
C LEU A 165 0.88 -18.29 14.19
N LEU A 166 0.03 -17.31 14.51
CA LEU A 166 0.23 -16.39 15.64
C LEU A 166 0.28 -17.10 16.99
N VAL A 167 -0.58 -18.09 17.21
CA VAL A 167 -0.59 -18.86 18.46
C VAL A 167 0.58 -19.86 18.52
N ALA A 168 1.04 -20.31 17.36
CA ALA A 168 2.10 -21.31 17.24
C ALA A 168 3.52 -20.74 17.38
N GLU A 169 3.73 -19.41 17.39
CA GLU A 169 5.03 -18.78 17.68
C GLU A 169 5.24 -18.65 19.21
N PRO A 170 5.98 -19.55 19.88
CA PRO A 170 6.19 -19.47 21.32
C PRO A 170 7.59 -18.92 21.59
N ALA A 171 7.68 -17.68 22.09
CA ALA A 171 8.75 -17.20 22.99
C ALA A 171 10.18 -17.75 22.79
N VAL A 172 10.71 -17.80 21.57
CA VAL A 172 12.10 -18.25 21.32
C VAL A 172 13.14 -17.20 21.75
N GLU A 173 12.72 -15.99 22.15
CA GLU A 173 13.63 -14.89 22.51
C GLU A 173 14.13 -14.87 23.98
N ALA A 174 13.96 -15.93 24.78
CA ALA A 174 14.40 -15.93 26.19
C ALA A 174 15.54 -16.92 26.52
N GLY A 175 16.45 -17.17 25.58
CA GLY A 175 17.56 -18.12 25.74
C GLY A 175 18.94 -17.57 25.36
N GLU A 176 19.40 -16.49 26.00
CA GLU A 176 20.82 -16.13 25.98
C GLU A 176 21.62 -17.16 26.80
N GLY A 177 22.32 -18.06 26.12
CA GLY A 177 23.35 -18.92 26.69
C GLY A 177 24.68 -18.72 25.94
N PRO A 178 25.81 -18.45 26.64
CA PRO A 178 27.09 -18.24 25.99
C PRO A 178 27.76 -19.59 25.71
N GLY A 179 28.00 -19.92 24.45
CA GLY A 179 28.62 -21.18 24.07
C GLY A 179 29.43 -21.07 22.78
N MET A 180 30.71 -20.75 22.94
CA MET A 180 31.77 -20.83 21.94
C MET A 180 31.74 -22.14 21.14
N ALA A 181 31.71 -22.08 19.81
CA ALA A 181 32.43 -23.01 18.93
C ALA A 181 32.47 -22.51 17.48
N GLU A 182 33.67 -22.30 16.98
CA GLU A 182 34.02 -21.92 15.62
C GLU A 182 33.77 -23.03 14.59
N GLY A 183 33.48 -22.60 13.36
CA GLY A 183 34.12 -23.16 12.17
C GLY A 183 33.34 -24.21 11.39
N ARG A 184 32.60 -23.77 10.37
CA ARG A 184 32.71 -24.27 8.98
C ARG A 184 31.82 -23.45 8.05
N ARG A 185 32.47 -22.67 7.16
CA ARG A 185 31.85 -22.06 5.99
C ARG A 185 31.61 -23.15 4.94
N SER A 186 30.36 -23.37 4.59
CA SER A 186 29.98 -23.96 3.30
C SER A 186 29.09 -22.97 2.58
N GLU A 187 29.58 -22.55 1.41
CA GLU A 187 28.88 -21.76 0.41
C GLU A 187 27.76 -22.62 -0.19
N GLN A 188 26.51 -22.20 -0.02
CA GLN A 188 25.40 -22.72 -0.81
C GLN A 188 24.28 -21.66 -0.90
N GLY A 189 24.04 -21.23 -2.14
CA GLY A 189 22.73 -20.82 -2.64
C GLY A 189 22.16 -19.48 -2.15
N ALA A 190 21.91 -18.58 -3.09
CA ALA A 190 21.05 -17.42 -2.88
C ALA A 190 19.63 -17.88 -2.51
N ALA A 191 19.39 -18.07 -1.21
CA ALA A 191 18.06 -18.18 -0.66
C ALA A 191 17.40 -16.81 -0.87
N VAL A 192 16.44 -16.75 -1.79
CA VAL A 192 15.42 -15.70 -1.80
C VAL A 192 14.95 -15.56 -0.36
N LYS A 193 15.10 -14.37 0.25
CA LYS A 193 14.56 -14.06 1.57
C LYS A 193 13.04 -14.28 1.48
N ALA A 194 12.58 -15.50 1.72
CA ALA A 194 11.18 -15.80 1.82
C ALA A 194 10.68 -14.99 3.02
N GLY A 195 9.82 -14.01 2.76
CA GLY A 195 9.16 -13.26 3.82
C GLY A 195 8.48 -14.20 4.81
N SER A 196 8.17 -13.71 6.01
CA SER A 196 7.50 -14.55 7.00
C SER A 196 6.24 -15.21 6.37
N PRO A 197 5.91 -16.46 6.73
CA PRO A 197 4.73 -17.14 6.18
C PRO A 197 3.45 -16.31 6.38
N ARG A 198 3.43 -15.52 7.45
CA ARG A 198 2.37 -14.54 7.74
C ARG A 198 2.29 -13.41 6.72
N GLU A 199 3.41 -12.80 6.32
CA GLU A 199 3.41 -11.79 5.25
C GLU A 199 2.90 -12.36 3.93
N ALA A 200 3.23 -13.62 3.61
CA ALA A 200 2.71 -14.26 2.40
C ALA A 200 1.18 -14.41 2.45
N LEU A 201 0.63 -14.76 3.62
CA LEU A 201 -0.82 -14.83 3.84
C LEU A 201 -1.48 -13.44 3.79
N GLU A 202 -0.85 -12.42 4.36
CA GLU A 202 -1.35 -11.04 4.28
C GLU A 202 -1.41 -10.54 2.82
N ARG A 203 -0.33 -10.75 2.04
CA ARG A 203 -0.32 -10.40 0.61
C ARG A 203 -1.33 -11.20 -0.20
N LEU A 204 -1.60 -12.45 0.19
CA LEU A 204 -2.66 -13.24 -0.42
C LEU A 204 -4.02 -12.62 -0.09
N PHE A 205 -4.28 -12.31 1.17
CA PHE A 205 -5.52 -11.68 1.63
C PHE A 205 -5.78 -10.34 0.93
N GLU A 206 -4.76 -9.48 0.83
CA GLU A 206 -4.83 -8.19 0.14
C GLU A 206 -5.21 -8.35 -1.34
N ARG A 207 -4.57 -9.29 -2.04
CA ARG A 207 -4.89 -9.58 -3.45
C ARG A 207 -6.28 -10.14 -3.63
N LEU A 208 -6.75 -10.99 -2.71
CA LEU A 208 -8.11 -11.53 -2.72
C LEU A 208 -9.14 -10.40 -2.58
N VAL A 209 -8.96 -9.53 -1.59
CA VAL A 209 -9.84 -8.37 -1.38
C VAL A 209 -9.84 -7.45 -2.60
N THR A 210 -8.67 -7.20 -3.19
CA THR A 210 -8.54 -6.35 -4.38
C THR A 210 -9.23 -6.97 -5.60
N ALA A 211 -9.13 -8.29 -5.79
CA ALA A 211 -9.75 -9.01 -6.90
C ALA A 211 -11.28 -9.06 -6.77
N VAL A 212 -11.80 -9.26 -5.56
CA VAL A 212 -13.25 -9.31 -5.30
C VAL A 212 -13.87 -7.91 -5.32
N GLY A 213 -13.17 -6.93 -4.76
CA GLY A 213 -13.65 -5.56 -4.64
C GLY A 213 -14.75 -5.38 -3.58
N VAL A 214 -15.08 -4.11 -3.33
CA VAL A 214 -16.09 -3.70 -2.34
C VAL A 214 -17.12 -2.81 -3.01
N ASN A 215 -18.39 -2.96 -2.65
CA ASN A 215 -19.45 -2.04 -3.05
C ASN A 215 -19.27 -0.72 -2.29
N GLY A 216 -18.94 0.35 -3.00
CA GLY A 216 -18.81 1.69 -2.43
C GLY A 216 -20.16 2.30 -2.04
N GLU A 217 -20.17 3.16 -1.03
CA GLU A 217 -21.37 3.88 -0.60
C GLU A 217 -21.91 4.73 -1.76
N GLY A 218 -23.16 4.47 -2.17
CA GLY A 218 -23.82 5.16 -3.29
C GLY A 218 -23.49 4.64 -4.69
N SER A 219 -22.63 3.61 -4.82
CA SER A 219 -22.42 2.93 -6.10
C SER A 219 -23.55 1.94 -6.41
N ARG A 220 -23.74 1.61 -7.70
CA ARG A 220 -24.72 0.58 -8.09
C ARG A 220 -24.27 -0.76 -7.50
N PHE A 221 -25.17 -1.40 -6.76
CA PHE A 221 -24.91 -2.70 -6.13
C PHE A 221 -24.50 -3.74 -7.18
N ASP A 222 -23.31 -4.29 -6.98
CA ASP A 222 -22.76 -5.40 -7.76
C ASP A 222 -22.79 -6.66 -6.87
N PRO A 223 -23.54 -7.70 -7.25
CA PRO A 223 -23.66 -8.92 -6.45
C PRO A 223 -22.34 -9.71 -6.33
N ASP A 224 -21.37 -9.46 -7.22
CA ASP A 224 -20.08 -10.15 -7.21
C ASP A 224 -19.08 -9.49 -6.25
N LYS A 225 -19.35 -8.27 -5.79
CA LYS A 225 -18.53 -7.52 -4.83
C LYS A 225 -19.03 -7.71 -3.41
N LEU A 226 -18.14 -7.51 -2.43
CA LEU A 226 -18.51 -7.53 -1.03
C LEU A 226 -19.53 -6.41 -0.74
N SER A 227 -20.65 -6.76 -0.11
CA SER A 227 -21.57 -5.78 0.46
C SER A 227 -20.93 -5.07 1.65
N LEU A 228 -21.55 -3.97 2.11
CA LEU A 228 -21.04 -3.21 3.26
C LEU A 228 -21.01 -4.06 4.55
N GLN A 229 -22.02 -4.90 4.77
CA GLN A 229 -22.07 -5.80 5.94
C GLN A 229 -20.97 -6.85 5.88
N GLU A 230 -20.76 -7.46 4.71
CA GLU A 230 -19.71 -8.44 4.50
C GLU A 230 -18.33 -7.81 4.66
N THR A 231 -18.15 -6.57 4.21
CA THR A 231 -16.90 -5.80 4.36
C THR A 231 -16.54 -5.58 5.82
N GLU A 232 -17.52 -5.30 6.70
CA GLU A 232 -17.27 -5.20 8.15
C GLU A 232 -16.77 -6.51 8.74
N VAL A 233 -17.35 -7.64 8.33
CA VAL A 233 -16.88 -8.97 8.74
C VAL A 233 -15.44 -9.19 8.27
N VAL A 234 -15.10 -8.80 7.03
CA VAL A 234 -13.72 -8.91 6.51
C VAL A 234 -12.75 -8.01 7.27
N LEU A 235 -13.17 -6.80 7.67
CA LEU A 235 -12.37 -5.92 8.52
C LEU A 235 -12.10 -6.54 9.89
N GLU A 236 -13.09 -7.18 10.52
CA GLU A 236 -12.91 -7.91 11.78
C GLU A 236 -11.96 -9.10 11.62
N LEU A 237 -12.08 -9.86 10.53
CA LEU A 237 -11.17 -10.97 10.21
C LEU A 237 -9.74 -10.47 10.04
N ALA A 238 -9.52 -9.41 9.27
CA ALA A 238 -8.19 -8.83 9.07
C ALA A 238 -7.60 -8.25 10.37
N ARG A 239 -8.42 -7.67 11.25
CA ARG A 239 -7.98 -7.25 12.60
C ARG A 239 -7.59 -8.45 13.46
N SER A 240 -8.38 -9.51 13.46
CA SER A 240 -8.08 -10.72 14.26
C SER A 240 -6.80 -11.42 13.81
N ALA A 241 -6.53 -11.46 12.50
CA ALA A 241 -5.30 -11.98 11.92
C ALA A 241 -4.12 -10.99 11.98
N SER A 242 -4.36 -9.76 12.45
CA SER A 242 -3.38 -8.67 12.52
C SER A 242 -2.70 -8.42 11.15
N PHE A 243 -3.52 -8.18 10.13
CA PHE A 243 -3.11 -7.83 8.76
C PHE A 243 -3.26 -6.33 8.47
N PRO A 244 -2.28 -5.49 8.89
CA PRO A 244 -2.38 -4.04 8.75
C PRO A 244 -2.45 -3.52 7.30
N ARG A 245 -1.81 -4.19 6.32
CA ARG A 245 -1.87 -3.81 4.89
C ARG A 245 -3.24 -4.13 4.31
N ALA A 246 -3.76 -5.32 4.59
CA ALA A 246 -5.10 -5.71 4.16
C ALA A 246 -6.18 -4.76 4.71
N LEU A 247 -6.05 -4.33 5.97
CA LEU A 247 -6.95 -3.33 6.57
C LEU A 247 -6.89 -2.00 5.82
N ALA A 248 -5.69 -1.51 5.51
CA ALA A 248 -5.53 -0.28 4.75
C ALA A 248 -6.21 -0.36 3.37
N THR A 249 -6.01 -1.48 2.65
CA THR A 249 -6.63 -1.74 1.34
C THR A 249 -8.15 -1.83 1.43
N LEU A 250 -8.71 -2.46 2.46
CA LEU A 250 -10.17 -2.51 2.67
C LEU A 250 -10.77 -1.11 2.90
N HIS A 251 -10.15 -0.30 3.76
CA HIS A 251 -10.59 1.08 4.00
C HIS A 251 -10.47 1.92 2.73
N HIS A 252 -9.41 1.74 1.94
CA HIS A 252 -9.25 2.38 0.64
C HIS A 252 -10.37 2.03 -0.34
N LEU A 253 -10.67 0.73 -0.51
CA LEU A 253 -11.71 0.26 -1.44
C LEU A 253 -13.12 0.73 -1.03
N ARG A 254 -13.35 0.91 0.28
CA ARG A 254 -14.60 1.50 0.80
C ARG A 254 -14.69 3.01 0.56
N GLY A 255 -13.56 3.69 0.33
CA GLY A 255 -13.47 5.15 0.26
C GLY A 255 -13.27 5.84 1.61
N ASP A 256 -12.97 5.08 2.67
CA ASP A 256 -12.61 5.59 4.00
C ASP A 256 -11.11 5.90 4.07
N TYR A 257 -10.72 6.97 3.39
CA TYR A 257 -9.32 7.39 3.31
C TYR A 257 -8.67 7.76 4.66
N PRO A 258 -9.37 8.37 5.65
CA PRO A 258 -8.80 8.65 6.96
C PRO A 258 -8.32 7.38 7.67
N ALA A 259 -9.16 6.33 7.71
CA ALA A 259 -8.78 5.07 8.35
C ALA A 259 -7.69 4.33 7.57
N ALA A 260 -7.72 4.37 6.23
CA ALA A 260 -6.66 3.81 5.41
C ALA A 260 -5.30 4.45 5.69
N LEU A 261 -5.26 5.79 5.77
CA LEU A 261 -4.05 6.54 6.08
C LEU A 261 -3.54 6.23 7.50
N ALA A 262 -4.43 6.15 8.48
CA ALA A 262 -4.06 5.78 9.85
C ALA A 262 -3.47 4.34 9.93
N CYS A 263 -3.95 3.42 9.10
CA CYS A 263 -3.34 2.08 9.00
C CYS A 263 -1.94 2.14 8.39
N HIS A 264 -1.73 2.94 7.34
CA HIS A 264 -0.40 3.15 6.76
C HIS A 264 0.58 3.86 7.68
N LEU A 265 0.13 4.77 8.53
CA LEU A 265 0.98 5.42 9.54
C LEU A 265 1.44 4.44 10.63
N LYS A 266 0.62 3.43 10.94
CA LYS A 266 0.93 2.39 11.93
C LYS A 266 1.77 1.24 11.36
N LEU A 267 1.85 1.11 10.04
CA LEU A 267 2.65 0.08 9.39
C LEU A 267 4.13 0.35 9.65
N LEU A 268 4.80 -0.54 10.40
CA LEU A 268 6.25 -0.54 10.47
C LEU A 268 6.83 -0.82 9.07
N PRO A 269 7.99 -0.22 8.72
CA PRO A 269 8.60 -0.50 7.43
C PRO A 269 8.92 -1.97 7.33
N LEU A 270 8.44 -2.59 6.27
CA LEU A 270 9.11 -3.74 5.70
C LEU A 270 10.17 -3.19 4.74
N GLU A 271 11.35 -3.80 4.75
CA GLU A 271 12.35 -3.59 3.71
C GLU A 271 11.69 -3.97 2.37
N ASP A 272 11.14 -3.00 1.63
CA ASP A 272 10.66 -3.22 0.27
C ASP A 272 11.87 -3.56 -0.62
N VAL A 273 12.06 -4.86 -0.88
CA VAL A 273 13.15 -5.39 -1.71
C VAL A 273 12.85 -5.26 -3.21
N GLU A 274 11.70 -4.72 -3.63
CA GLU A 274 11.31 -4.69 -5.05
C GLU A 274 11.74 -3.44 -5.82
N ALA A 275 12.64 -2.60 -5.28
CA ALA A 275 13.26 -1.51 -6.03
C ALA A 275 14.76 -1.74 -6.28
N THR A 276 15.05 -2.39 -7.40
CA THR A 276 16.27 -2.32 -8.23
C THR A 276 17.55 -3.03 -7.75
N ASN A 277 17.97 -3.98 -8.57
CA ASN A 277 19.35 -4.49 -8.70
C ASN A 277 20.36 -3.34 -8.67
N ASN A 278 21.01 -3.11 -7.53
CA ASN A 278 22.42 -2.70 -7.46
C ASN A 278 22.90 -2.80 -6.01
N GLY A 279 23.63 -3.88 -5.72
CA GLY A 279 24.11 -4.18 -4.39
C GLY A 279 25.01 -3.09 -3.82
N ARG A 280 24.55 -2.46 -2.73
CA ARG A 280 25.41 -1.94 -1.66
C ARG A 280 24.60 -1.86 -0.37
N ARG A 281 24.92 -2.77 0.55
CA ARG A 281 24.42 -2.81 1.93
C ARG A 281 24.57 -1.44 2.60
N ARG A 282 23.50 -0.96 3.23
CA ARG A 282 23.58 -0.14 4.44
C ARG A 282 22.45 -0.50 5.39
N ALA A 283 22.83 -1.18 6.47
CA ALA A 283 22.07 -1.28 7.69
C ALA A 283 22.17 0.07 8.42
N ALA A 284 21.05 0.81 8.51
CA ALA A 284 20.76 1.80 9.54
C ALA A 284 19.50 2.62 9.19
N VAL A 285 18.27 2.09 9.38
CA VAL A 285 17.06 2.92 9.56
C VAL A 285 16.00 2.13 10.34
N GLY A 286 15.90 2.36 11.66
CA GLY A 286 14.90 1.72 12.53
C GLY A 286 13.65 2.56 12.82
N ALA A 287 13.50 3.75 12.22
CA ALA A 287 12.37 4.65 12.55
C ALA A 287 11.76 5.40 11.34
N SER A 288 12.46 5.56 10.21
CA SER A 288 12.00 6.40 9.09
C SER A 288 11.22 5.65 8.00
N GLY A 289 11.10 4.33 8.07
CA GLY A 289 10.47 3.57 6.99
C GLY A 289 8.94 3.37 7.12
N ALA A 290 8.35 3.44 8.32
CA ALA A 290 6.89 3.33 8.51
C ALA A 290 6.20 4.49 7.79
N VAL A 291 6.78 5.65 8.05
CA VAL A 291 6.50 6.96 7.51
C VAL A 291 6.54 6.94 5.97
N SER A 292 7.50 6.21 5.39
CA SER A 292 7.63 6.06 3.94
C SER A 292 6.43 5.38 3.27
N SER A 293 5.72 4.48 3.97
CA SER A 293 4.60 3.74 3.37
C SER A 293 3.35 4.61 3.21
N ALA A 294 3.04 5.46 4.20
CA ALA A 294 1.93 6.39 4.15
C ALA A 294 2.12 7.46 3.07
N PHE A 295 3.31 8.05 2.99
CA PHE A 295 3.63 9.03 1.95
C PHE A 295 3.63 8.39 0.54
N SER A 296 4.18 7.18 0.39
CA SER A 296 4.14 6.44 -0.88
C SER A 296 2.70 6.13 -1.32
N TYR A 297 1.85 5.68 -0.39
CA TYR A 297 0.43 5.43 -0.65
C TYR A 297 -0.27 6.68 -1.20
N VAL A 298 -0.19 7.80 -0.47
CA VAL A 298 -0.85 9.05 -0.87
C VAL A 298 -0.29 9.55 -2.20
N TRP A 299 1.02 9.45 -2.40
CA TRP A 299 1.66 9.85 -3.65
C TRP A 299 1.23 9.01 -4.84
N SER A 300 1.14 7.68 -4.67
CA SER A 300 0.64 6.79 -5.72
C SER A 300 -0.82 7.10 -6.08
N PHE A 301 -1.63 7.45 -5.07
CA PHE A 301 -3.04 7.79 -5.25
C PHE A 301 -3.24 9.12 -5.98
N LEU A 302 -2.48 10.16 -5.59
CA LEU A 302 -2.58 11.50 -6.18
C LEU A 302 -1.78 11.64 -7.49
N GLY A 303 -0.73 10.84 -7.67
CA GLY A 303 0.18 10.87 -8.82
C GLY A 303 -0.27 10.04 -10.01
N ASN A 304 -1.04 8.97 -9.81
CA ASN A 304 -1.65 8.19 -10.90
C ASN A 304 -2.80 8.98 -11.54
N GLY A 305 -2.45 9.89 -12.44
CA GLY A 305 -3.30 10.91 -13.07
C GLY A 305 -4.50 10.45 -13.92
N GLY A 306 -5.11 9.30 -13.65
CA GLY A 306 -6.28 8.81 -14.37
C GLY A 306 -7.30 7.99 -13.57
N GLY A 307 -6.97 7.50 -12.36
CA GLY A 307 -7.86 6.58 -11.63
C GLY A 307 -8.84 7.26 -10.66
N ALA A 308 -8.41 8.33 -9.97
CA ALA A 308 -9.19 8.93 -8.89
C ALA A 308 -10.13 10.05 -9.39
N THR A 309 -11.42 9.89 -9.10
CA THR A 309 -12.44 10.93 -9.35
C THR A 309 -12.15 12.20 -8.53
N ALA A 310 -12.70 13.34 -8.96
CA ALA A 310 -12.56 14.60 -8.23
C ALA A 310 -13.09 14.50 -6.79
N ALA A 311 -14.19 13.77 -6.58
CA ALA A 311 -14.77 13.53 -5.26
C ALA A 311 -13.84 12.71 -4.35
N GLN A 312 -13.21 11.66 -4.89
CA GLN A 312 -12.24 10.84 -4.15
C GLN A 312 -10.98 11.64 -3.79
N ARG A 313 -10.51 12.50 -4.68
CA ARG A 313 -9.39 13.41 -4.38
C ARG A 313 -9.75 14.41 -3.28
N ALA A 314 -10.95 14.99 -3.31
CA ALA A 314 -11.43 15.86 -2.23
C ALA A 314 -11.49 15.13 -0.87
N ALA A 315 -12.03 13.91 -0.84
CA ALA A 315 -12.09 13.10 0.37
C ALA A 315 -10.69 12.73 0.90
N MET A 316 -9.73 12.43 0.01
CA MET A 316 -8.33 12.21 0.40
C MET A 316 -7.71 13.48 0.99
N TYR A 317 -8.01 14.65 0.45
CA TYR A 317 -7.52 15.92 1.00
C TYR A 317 -8.10 16.23 2.38
N ASP A 318 -9.38 15.94 2.60
CA ASP A 318 -9.99 16.05 3.94
C ASP A 318 -9.34 15.05 4.92
N ALA A 319 -9.02 13.83 4.46
CA ALA A 319 -8.30 12.84 5.26
C ALA A 319 -6.88 13.30 5.64
N LEU A 320 -6.12 13.86 4.68
CA LEU A 320 -4.79 14.43 4.94
C LEU A 320 -4.85 15.59 5.94
N ARG A 321 -5.90 16.41 5.87
CA ARG A 321 -6.11 17.51 6.81
C ARG A 321 -6.39 17.00 8.21
N ALA A 322 -7.24 15.98 8.35
CA ALA A 322 -7.53 15.36 9.65
C ALA A 322 -6.30 14.68 10.27
N ALA A 323 -5.43 14.09 9.45
CA ALA A 323 -4.19 13.43 9.88
C ALA A 323 -2.96 14.37 9.92
N ALA A 324 -3.15 15.68 9.74
CA ALA A 324 -2.07 16.67 9.71
C ALA A 324 -1.05 16.55 10.86
N PRO A 325 -1.45 16.50 12.14
CA PRO A 325 -0.48 16.44 13.24
C PRO A 325 0.34 15.15 13.21
N GLU A 326 -0.29 14.02 12.88
CA GLU A 326 0.39 12.72 12.79
C GLU A 326 1.41 12.71 11.64
N LEU A 327 1.05 13.21 10.47
CA LEU A 327 1.93 13.30 9.30
C LEU A 327 3.15 14.19 9.55
N VAL A 328 2.94 15.39 10.10
CA VAL A 328 4.02 16.34 10.39
C VAL A 328 4.93 15.81 11.50
N SER A 329 4.37 15.14 12.51
CA SER A 329 5.17 14.52 13.57
C SER A 329 6.02 13.36 13.05
N ALA A 330 5.55 12.66 12.01
CA ALA A 330 6.25 11.55 11.40
C ALA A 330 7.38 12.02 10.48
N ASP A 331 7.10 12.93 9.54
CA ASP A 331 8.10 13.58 8.71
C ASP A 331 7.58 14.93 8.18
N PRO A 332 8.09 16.07 8.69
CA PRO A 332 7.67 17.39 8.26
C PRO A 332 8.13 17.71 6.83
N GLU A 333 9.25 17.15 6.38
CA GLU A 333 9.79 17.40 5.05
C GLU A 333 8.98 16.66 3.98
N ALA A 334 8.75 15.36 4.17
CA ALA A 334 7.90 14.58 3.25
C ALA A 334 6.47 15.15 3.20
N THR A 335 5.92 15.60 4.33
CA THR A 335 4.61 16.27 4.37
C THR A 335 4.60 17.56 3.55
N ALA A 336 5.62 18.41 3.71
CA ALA A 336 5.72 19.64 2.95
C ALA A 336 5.87 19.39 1.44
N GLN A 337 6.68 18.41 1.05
CA GLN A 337 6.85 17.99 -0.34
C GLN A 337 5.52 17.53 -0.95
N LEU A 338 4.78 16.68 -0.22
CA LEU A 338 3.49 16.16 -0.65
C LEU A 338 2.47 17.25 -0.90
N LEU A 339 2.33 18.16 0.07
CA LEU A 339 1.36 19.24 -0.04
C LEU A 339 1.76 20.26 -1.11
N LEU A 340 3.04 20.64 -1.23
CA LEU A 340 3.46 21.55 -2.30
C LEU A 340 3.30 20.94 -3.71
N ALA A 341 3.42 19.63 -3.82
CA ALA A 341 3.31 18.90 -5.08
C ALA A 341 1.87 18.77 -5.58
N HIS A 342 0.94 18.39 -4.70
CA HIS A 342 -0.42 18.02 -5.09
C HIS A 342 -1.49 19.01 -4.62
N TYR A 343 -1.12 20.00 -3.81
CA TYR A 343 -2.04 20.90 -3.12
C TYR A 343 -1.86 22.36 -3.59
N PRO A 344 -2.20 22.71 -4.86
CA PRO A 344 -1.92 24.04 -5.41
C PRO A 344 -2.93 25.13 -4.98
N GLY A 345 -3.88 24.82 -4.10
CA GLY A 345 -4.93 25.76 -3.72
C GLY A 345 -4.57 26.58 -2.48
N GLU A 346 -4.47 27.90 -2.65
CA GLU A 346 -4.26 28.91 -1.60
C GLU A 346 -5.08 28.61 -0.34
N ALA A 347 -6.40 28.46 -0.44
CA ALA A 347 -7.31 28.35 0.72
C ALA A 347 -7.02 27.17 1.68
N HIS A 348 -6.27 26.17 1.26
CA HIS A 348 -6.10 24.94 2.02
C HIS A 348 -4.85 24.93 2.90
N ALA A 349 -3.85 25.77 2.60
CA ALA A 349 -2.66 25.89 3.44
C ALA A 349 -2.99 26.47 4.82
N ALA A 350 -3.80 27.54 4.86
CA ALA A 350 -4.30 28.11 6.11
C ALA A 350 -5.13 27.09 6.91
N ALA A 351 -6.05 26.38 6.26
CA ALA A 351 -6.86 25.35 6.90
C ALA A 351 -6.02 24.17 7.44
N PHE A 352 -4.92 23.82 6.77
CA PHE A 352 -3.98 22.79 7.24
C PHE A 352 -3.20 23.28 8.48
N LEU A 353 -2.70 24.52 8.45
CA LEU A 353 -2.02 25.13 9.61
C LEU A 353 -2.94 25.29 10.81
N GLU A 354 -4.24 25.54 10.60
CA GLU A 354 -5.25 25.62 11.67
C GLU A 354 -5.36 24.28 12.42
N GLN A 355 -5.29 23.14 11.73
CA GLN A 355 -5.27 21.82 12.39
C GLN A 355 -4.00 21.59 13.22
N LEU A 356 -2.89 22.24 12.86
CA LEU A 356 -1.64 22.18 13.62
C LEU A 356 -1.58 23.21 14.76
N SER A 357 -2.59 24.08 14.93
CA SER A 357 -2.58 25.15 15.94
C SER A 357 -2.49 24.66 17.39
N GLY A 358 -2.79 23.38 17.63
CA GLY A 358 -2.59 22.73 18.93
C GLY A 358 -1.11 22.58 19.33
N ASP A 359 -0.17 22.55 18.38
CA ASP A 359 1.27 22.45 18.65
C ASP A 359 2.09 23.38 17.75
N ARG A 360 2.55 24.49 18.33
CA ARG A 360 3.38 25.49 17.65
C ARG A 360 4.70 24.93 17.11
N ARG A 361 5.27 23.89 17.75
CA ARG A 361 6.52 23.29 17.28
C ARG A 361 6.31 22.54 15.97
N LEU A 362 5.18 21.85 15.81
CA LEU A 362 4.84 21.17 14.57
C LEU A 362 4.56 22.17 13.45
N GLN A 363 3.86 23.28 13.74
CA GLN A 363 3.67 24.36 12.77
C GLN A 363 5.01 24.93 12.27
N TYR A 364 5.93 25.21 13.20
CA TYR A 364 7.27 25.70 12.86
C TYR A 364 8.04 24.68 12.03
N ALA A 365 8.12 23.42 12.48
CA ALA A 365 8.84 22.36 11.78
C ALA A 365 8.32 22.17 10.34
N PHE A 366 7.00 22.18 10.14
CA PHE A 366 6.37 22.08 8.82
C PHE A 366 6.70 23.27 7.92
N LEU A 367 6.49 24.51 8.39
CA LEU A 367 6.73 25.71 7.57
C LEU A 367 8.21 25.89 7.22
N THR A 368 9.11 25.64 8.18
CA THR A 368 10.55 25.65 7.93
C THR A 368 10.96 24.58 6.93
N ALA A 369 10.40 23.37 7.00
CA ALA A 369 10.65 22.31 6.03
C ALA A 369 10.15 22.70 4.62
N ALA A 370 8.97 23.30 4.52
CA ALA A 370 8.42 23.79 3.25
C ALA A 370 9.31 24.86 2.59
N ILE A 371 9.78 25.85 3.36
CA ILE A 371 10.68 26.90 2.87
C ILE A 371 12.03 26.32 2.44
N ARG A 372 12.63 25.43 3.24
CA ARG A 372 13.88 24.75 2.87
C ARG A 372 13.74 23.95 1.59
N HIS A 373 12.63 23.23 1.43
CA HIS A 373 12.36 22.48 0.21
C HIS A 373 12.27 23.39 -1.02
N LYS A 374 11.56 24.52 -0.95
CA LYS A 374 11.53 25.53 -2.03
C LYS A 374 12.92 26.08 -2.36
N GLN A 375 13.73 26.40 -1.35
CA GLN A 375 15.09 26.91 -1.56
C GLN A 375 15.95 25.87 -2.29
N ALA A 376 15.87 24.60 -1.90
CA ALA A 376 16.55 23.51 -2.57
C ALA A 376 16.11 23.35 -4.05
N LEU A 377 14.79 23.43 -4.31
CA LEU A 377 14.25 23.39 -5.68
C LEU A 377 14.72 24.57 -6.53
N THR A 378 14.76 25.78 -5.95
CA THR A 378 15.16 27.01 -6.65
C THR A 378 16.65 27.00 -6.98
N GLN A 379 17.50 26.50 -6.07
CA GLN A 379 18.93 26.30 -6.31
C GLN A 379 19.17 25.24 -7.39
N GLY A 380 18.37 24.16 -7.41
CA GLY A 380 18.43 23.15 -8.46
C GLY A 380 18.04 23.67 -9.85
N LEU A 381 17.13 24.63 -9.92
CA LEU A 381 16.71 25.29 -11.17
C LEU A 381 17.69 26.38 -11.64
N GLY A 382 18.44 27.01 -10.72
CA GLY A 382 19.39 28.08 -11.01
C GLY A 382 20.83 27.64 -11.30
N GLY A 383 21.14 26.33 -11.20
CA GLY A 383 22.49 25.79 -11.35
C GLY A 383 22.91 25.53 -12.79
N CYS A 384 23.17 26.59 -13.56
CA CYS A 384 24.11 26.57 -14.69
C CYS A 384 24.84 27.92 -14.76
N PRO A 385 26.13 27.95 -14.39
CA PRO A 385 27.10 28.78 -15.09
C PRO A 385 28.19 27.91 -15.70
N ASP A 386 28.31 28.03 -17.01
CA ASP A 386 29.54 27.77 -17.77
C ASP A 386 30.60 28.77 -17.25
N ASP A 387 31.61 28.29 -16.52
CA ASP A 387 33.03 28.66 -16.66
C ASP A 387 33.87 28.23 -15.43
N GLY A 388 34.95 27.51 -15.73
CA GLY A 388 36.29 27.65 -15.15
C GLY A 388 36.51 27.63 -13.64
N ASP A 389 37.11 26.52 -13.16
CA ASP A 389 38.05 26.44 -12.04
C ASP A 389 37.68 27.14 -10.70
N CYS A 390 37.24 26.35 -9.72
CA CYS A 390 37.74 26.48 -8.34
C CYS A 390 37.55 25.18 -7.53
N LYS A 391 38.63 24.80 -6.86
CA LYS A 391 38.81 23.56 -6.11
C LYS A 391 38.07 23.60 -4.76
N ILE A 392 37.42 22.47 -4.48
CA ILE A 392 36.97 21.89 -3.22
C ILE A 392 37.65 22.47 -1.95
N ALA A 393 36.82 22.91 -0.99
CA ALA A 393 36.94 22.52 0.44
C ALA A 393 35.67 22.87 1.25
N ASP A 394 35.05 21.80 1.78
CA ASP A 394 34.30 21.70 3.04
C ASP A 394 33.14 22.66 3.37
N ALA A 395 31.92 22.19 3.08
CA ALA A 395 30.73 22.42 3.91
C ALA A 395 29.95 21.10 4.10
N ALA A 396 30.12 20.55 5.30
CA ALA A 396 29.32 19.58 6.05
C ALA A 396 28.12 18.89 5.35
N ARG A 397 28.36 17.62 5.02
CA ARG A 397 27.48 16.43 5.17
C ARG A 397 26.06 16.68 5.72
N SER A 398 25.07 16.81 4.85
CA SER A 398 23.70 16.36 5.13
C SER A 398 23.59 14.86 4.79
N PRO A 399 23.13 13.98 5.71
CA PRO A 399 22.98 12.54 5.45
C PRO A 399 21.86 12.17 4.46
N TYR A 400 21.02 13.13 4.06
CA TYR A 400 19.76 12.86 3.36
C TYR A 400 19.84 12.86 1.82
N ARG A 401 21.05 12.83 1.23
CA ARG A 401 21.23 12.83 -0.24
C ARG A 401 20.95 11.48 -0.91
N SER A 402 20.11 10.62 -0.31
CA SER A 402 19.76 9.29 -0.83
C SER A 402 18.27 9.09 -1.05
N TYR A 403 17.55 10.15 -1.41
CA TYR A 403 16.33 10.00 -2.20
C TYR A 403 16.67 10.36 -3.64
N SER A 404 16.72 9.33 -4.49
CA SER A 404 16.85 9.48 -5.93
C SER A 404 15.78 10.45 -6.43
N SER A 405 16.20 11.63 -6.91
CA SER A 405 15.36 12.57 -7.67
C SER A 405 14.91 12.02 -9.04
N ALA A 406 14.94 10.70 -9.21
CA ALA A 406 14.79 10.02 -10.49
C ALA A 406 13.39 9.40 -10.68
N THR A 407 12.56 9.35 -9.64
CA THR A 407 11.20 8.83 -9.77
C THR A 407 10.22 9.69 -8.99
N LEU A 408 9.40 10.42 -9.74
CA LEU A 408 8.08 10.96 -9.34
C LEU A 408 8.11 12.26 -8.51
N HIS A 409 8.25 13.41 -9.19
CA HIS A 409 7.84 14.73 -8.68
C HIS A 409 6.98 15.44 -9.75
N PRO A 410 5.94 16.22 -9.38
CA PRO A 410 5.41 17.23 -10.29
C PRO A 410 6.49 18.25 -10.64
N ALA A 411 6.28 19.04 -11.69
CA ALA A 411 7.26 20.01 -12.14
C ALA A 411 7.73 20.88 -10.95
N PRO A 412 9.04 20.97 -10.65
CA PRO A 412 9.58 21.72 -9.51
C PRO A 412 9.12 23.19 -9.50
N ALA A 413 8.80 23.73 -10.67
CA ALA A 413 8.16 25.03 -10.84
C ALA A 413 6.78 25.14 -10.15
N ALA A 414 5.95 24.11 -10.19
CA ALA A 414 4.61 24.12 -9.58
C ALA A 414 4.68 24.18 -8.05
N ALA A 415 5.61 23.45 -7.43
CA ALA A 415 5.83 23.48 -5.98
C ALA A 415 6.35 24.85 -5.50
N VAL A 416 7.24 25.48 -6.28
CA VAL A 416 7.75 26.83 -6.00
C VAL A 416 6.63 27.87 -6.08
N VAL A 417 5.75 27.77 -7.09
CA VAL A 417 4.56 28.62 -7.24
C VAL A 417 3.58 28.40 -6.11
N ALA A 418 3.32 27.15 -5.72
CA ALA A 418 2.40 26.80 -4.64
C ALA A 418 2.83 27.41 -3.30
N LEU A 419 4.11 27.30 -2.92
CA LEU A 419 4.60 27.93 -1.69
C LEU A 419 4.58 29.45 -1.79
N GLY A 420 4.80 30.02 -2.98
CA GLY A 420 4.57 31.43 -3.26
C GLY A 420 3.15 31.83 -2.86
N GLY A 421 2.14 31.17 -3.42
CA GLY A 421 0.73 31.43 -3.11
C GLY A 421 0.35 31.19 -1.65
N TRP A 422 0.99 30.23 -0.97
CA TRP A 422 0.80 30.05 0.48
C TRP A 422 1.34 31.24 1.27
N MET A 423 2.55 31.71 0.95
CA MET A 423 3.20 32.84 1.63
C MET A 423 2.56 34.19 1.29
N SER A 424 1.85 34.30 0.17
CA SER A 424 1.03 35.47 -0.16
C SER A 424 -0.15 35.67 0.79
N GLN A 425 -0.48 34.66 1.60
CA GLN A 425 -1.53 34.79 2.59
C GLN A 425 -0.97 35.42 3.86
N PRO A 426 -1.56 36.56 4.31
CA PRO A 426 -1.11 37.20 5.54
C PRO A 426 -1.28 36.28 6.74
N ALA A 427 -2.28 35.38 6.76
CA ALA A 427 -2.45 34.40 7.83
C ALA A 427 -1.25 33.45 7.95
N VAL A 428 -0.73 32.93 6.84
CA VAL A 428 0.40 32.00 6.81
C VAL A 428 1.71 32.76 7.13
N ALA A 429 1.94 33.89 6.46
CA ALA A 429 3.14 34.70 6.65
C ALA A 429 3.26 35.24 8.08
N ASN A 430 2.18 35.80 8.63
CA ASN A 430 2.17 36.31 10.01
C ASN A 430 2.39 35.18 11.03
N THR A 431 1.78 34.01 10.82
CA THR A 431 1.99 32.83 11.68
C THR A 431 3.45 32.40 11.65
N TYR A 432 4.08 32.37 10.47
CA TYR A 432 5.50 32.02 10.37
C TYR A 432 6.41 33.04 11.07
N VAL A 433 6.16 34.34 10.91
CA VAL A 433 6.90 35.38 11.63
C VAL A 433 6.76 35.22 13.14
N GLN A 434 5.55 34.96 13.63
CA GLN A 434 5.33 34.68 15.05
C GLN A 434 6.14 33.48 15.54
N LEU A 435 6.16 32.39 14.75
CA LEU A 435 6.92 31.17 15.09
C LEU A 435 8.43 31.40 15.02
N LEU A 436 8.93 32.19 14.06
CA LEU A 436 10.34 32.58 14.00
C LEU A 436 10.73 33.41 15.24
N CYS A 437 9.91 34.38 15.65
CA CYS A 437 10.16 35.13 16.88
C CYS A 437 10.22 34.24 18.13
N GLU A 438 9.48 33.12 18.16
CA GLU A 438 9.44 32.20 19.29
C GLU A 438 10.60 31.18 19.28
N PHE A 439 10.93 30.61 18.13
CA PHE A 439 11.87 29.49 18.01
C PHE A 439 13.23 29.84 17.42
N GLU A 440 13.31 30.87 16.57
CA GLU A 440 14.54 31.27 15.87
C GLU A 440 14.60 32.80 15.61
N PRO A 441 14.75 33.64 16.65
CA PRO A 441 14.67 35.11 16.52
C PRO A 441 15.63 35.70 15.49
N CYS A 442 16.84 35.14 15.36
CA CYS A 442 17.86 35.61 14.42
C CYS A 442 17.49 35.39 12.95
N ALA A 443 16.53 34.50 12.65
CA ALA A 443 16.07 34.22 11.29
C ALA A 443 14.90 35.13 10.85
N VAL A 444 14.35 35.94 11.76
CA VAL A 444 13.22 36.84 11.48
C VAL A 444 13.60 37.90 10.44
N LEU A 445 14.69 38.64 10.64
CA LEU A 445 15.12 39.70 9.72
C LEU A 445 15.43 39.16 8.31
N PRO A 446 16.26 38.10 8.13
CA PRO A 446 16.49 37.52 6.81
C PRO A 446 15.21 37.08 6.08
N PHE A 447 14.21 36.59 6.82
CA PHE A 447 12.92 36.23 6.23
C PHE A 447 12.14 37.46 5.78
N LEU A 448 12.07 38.51 6.61
CA LEU A 448 11.35 39.74 6.30
C LEU A 448 11.96 40.50 5.11
N GLU A 449 13.26 40.37 4.88
CA GLU A 449 13.93 40.94 3.70
C GLU A 449 13.59 40.18 2.40
N GLN A 450 13.44 38.87 2.49
CA GLN A 450 13.17 37.99 1.33
C GLN A 450 11.69 37.95 0.93
N HIS A 451 10.78 38.29 1.83
CA HIS A 451 9.34 38.25 1.62
C HIS A 451 8.72 39.65 1.82
N HIS A 452 7.62 39.94 1.14
CA HIS A 452 6.97 41.26 1.25
C HIS A 452 5.47 41.20 1.55
N GLU A 453 4.88 40.01 1.57
CA GLU A 453 3.44 39.76 1.64
C GLU A 453 2.99 39.46 3.08
N TYR A 454 3.30 40.38 4.00
CA TYR A 454 2.92 40.29 5.41
C TYR A 454 2.33 41.61 5.93
N ASP A 455 1.55 41.54 7.01
CA ASP A 455 1.04 42.75 7.67
C ASP A 455 2.17 43.37 8.52
N VAL A 456 2.78 44.43 8.00
CA VAL A 456 3.89 45.15 8.62
C VAL A 456 3.56 45.59 10.05
N ARG A 457 2.35 46.13 10.29
CA ARG A 457 1.95 46.61 11.62
C ARG A 457 1.74 45.46 12.59
N HIS A 458 1.22 44.34 12.10
CA HIS A 458 1.10 43.14 12.92
C HIS A 458 2.47 42.56 13.29
N CYS A 459 3.39 42.48 12.31
CA CYS A 459 4.75 41.99 12.53
C CYS A 459 5.55 42.85 13.51
N ILE A 460 5.37 44.19 13.51
CA ILE A 460 5.97 45.09 14.51
C ILE A 460 5.53 44.68 15.92
N ARG A 461 4.23 44.45 16.14
CA ARG A 461 3.71 44.02 17.44
C ARG A 461 4.29 42.67 17.88
N LEU A 462 4.46 41.74 16.95
CA LEU A 462 5.06 40.43 17.22
C LEU A 462 6.55 40.54 17.56
N CYS A 463 7.33 41.29 16.77
CA CYS A 463 8.77 41.47 16.99
C CYS A 463 9.05 42.21 18.30
N GLY A 464 8.29 43.28 18.59
CA GLY A 464 8.43 44.02 19.84
C GLY A 464 8.06 43.19 21.07
N ALA A 465 7.03 42.34 20.98
CA ALA A 465 6.68 41.41 22.06
C ALA A 465 7.74 40.33 22.32
N ALA A 466 8.50 39.95 21.28
CA ALA A 466 9.57 38.95 21.36
C ALA A 466 10.98 39.58 21.53
N GLU A 467 11.06 40.90 21.67
CA GLU A 467 12.32 41.66 21.77
C GLU A 467 13.30 41.44 20.59
N VAL A 468 12.77 41.26 19.38
CA VAL A 468 13.55 41.12 18.14
C VAL A 468 13.73 42.50 17.49
N TRP A 469 14.65 43.29 18.05
CA TRP A 469 14.75 44.73 17.77
C TRP A 469 15.26 45.07 16.38
N ASP A 470 16.14 44.25 15.81
CA ASP A 470 16.66 44.39 14.44
C ASP A 470 15.54 44.24 13.39
N ALA A 471 14.71 43.21 13.53
CA ALA A 471 13.53 43.00 12.70
C ALA A 471 12.47 44.09 12.91
N GLU A 472 12.23 44.51 14.16
CA GLU A 472 11.29 45.59 14.47
C GLU A 472 11.73 46.92 13.84
N ALA A 473 13.02 47.27 13.96
CA ALA A 473 13.59 48.46 13.35
C ALA A 473 13.42 48.46 11.82
N TYR A 474 13.73 47.33 11.17
CA TYR A 474 13.52 47.16 9.73
C TYR A 474 12.06 47.39 9.31
N LEU A 475 11.10 46.90 10.09
CA LEU A 475 9.67 47.09 9.78
C LEU A 475 9.23 48.56 9.97
N HIS A 476 9.77 49.28 10.96
CA HIS A 476 9.54 50.72 11.13
C HIS A 476 10.14 51.53 9.98
N GLU A 477 11.33 51.17 9.48
CA GLU A 477 11.92 51.77 8.28
C GLU A 477 11.00 51.60 7.07
N ARG A 478 10.40 50.41 6.88
CA ARG A 478 9.44 50.17 5.80
C ARG A 478 8.17 51.01 5.90
N LEU A 479 7.75 51.42 7.11
CA LEU A 479 6.64 52.35 7.32
C LEU A 479 7.05 53.83 7.19
N GLY A 480 8.35 54.13 7.07
CA GLY A 480 8.89 55.48 7.07
C GLY A 480 9.00 56.11 8.48
N GLU A 481 8.94 55.30 9.53
CA GLU A 481 9.02 55.72 10.94
C GLU A 481 10.49 55.69 11.43
N TRP A 482 11.33 56.49 10.78
CA TRP A 482 12.80 56.48 10.97
C TRP A 482 13.26 56.81 12.39
N GLU A 483 12.53 57.67 13.11
CA GLU A 483 12.86 58.04 14.49
C GLU A 483 12.78 56.82 15.42
N THR A 484 11.70 56.04 15.30
CA THR A 484 11.51 54.81 16.07
C THR A 484 12.54 53.75 15.71
N ALA A 485 12.82 53.58 14.40
CA ALA A 485 13.85 52.65 13.93
C ALA A 485 15.25 52.99 14.47
N LEU A 486 15.64 54.27 14.45
CA LEU A 486 16.93 54.71 14.99
C LEU A 486 17.06 54.42 16.49
N VAL A 487 15.99 54.66 17.27
CA VAL A 487 15.97 54.34 18.70
C VAL A 487 16.16 52.84 18.94
N LEU A 488 15.52 51.99 18.14
CA LEU A 488 15.65 50.54 18.23
C LEU A 488 17.07 50.07 17.86
N HIS A 489 17.66 50.61 16.79
CA HIS A 489 19.05 50.32 16.41
C HIS A 489 20.04 50.72 17.49
N LEU A 490 19.89 51.91 18.08
CA LEU A 490 20.75 52.36 19.19
C LEU A 490 20.66 51.42 20.39
N ARG A 491 19.45 50.99 20.76
CA ARG A 491 19.25 50.00 21.82
C ARG A 491 19.93 48.67 21.50
N ASN A 492 19.85 48.21 20.26
CA ASN A 492 20.44 46.93 19.84
C ASN A 492 21.97 46.94 19.91
N VAL A 493 22.61 48.08 19.66
CA VAL A 493 24.07 48.26 19.77
C VAL A 493 24.54 48.36 21.23
N GLU A 494 23.65 48.76 22.16
CA GLU A 494 23.96 48.87 23.59
C GLU A 494 23.94 47.50 24.34
N ARG A 495 23.41 46.45 23.70
CA ARG A 495 23.52 45.04 24.17
C ARG A 495 24.84 44.43 23.72
#